data_AF-A0A9Q1B7L8-F1
#
_entry.id   AF-A0A9Q1B7L8-F1
#
_cell.length_a   1.000
_cell.length_b   1.000
_cell.length_c   1.000
_cell.angle_alpha   90.00
_cell.angle_beta   90.00
_cell.angle_gamma   90.00
#
_symmetry.space_group_name_H-M   'P 1'
#
loop_
_entity.id
_entity.type
_entity.pdbx_description
1 polymer ?
#
loop_
_entity_poly.entity_id
_entity_poly.type
_entity_poly.pdbx_seq_one_letter_code
_entity_poly.pdbx_strand_id
1 'polypeptide(L)'
;MMSLDNFQKIVRSPIIPYVETMTAGLLPGELVIIRGSVPEDSERFQVDFQCGNSTKPRADVAFHFNPRFKRSGCVVCNTLQNERWGHEEITYEMPFGKGKPFEIIFMVLRDKFQVSVNGKHLLLYKHKINLEKIDTLGIYGKVEISLIGFVSNKSLQGSQPTLLGTTKKNTGNEELPDSSQFVLPYVARLHSSLEPGRTIVIKGEVKEKAQSFAINLKPSDSSDIALHLNPRMKDKAFVRNSYLLNGWGEEEKHIAYFPFSPGMYFELIILCKEHQYNVAINGVHTLEYKHRFKQLNKINTVEILGDIELLDVRSW
;
A
#
# COMPACT_ATOMS: atom_id res chain seq x y z
N MET A 1 0.69 -14.05 0.13
CA MET A 1 -0.33 -14.26 1.17
C MET A 1 0.31 -13.86 2.49
N MET A 2 -0.23 -12.88 3.21
CA MET A 2 0.33 -12.47 4.50
C MET A 2 0.20 -13.63 5.52
N SER A 3 1.25 -13.90 6.30
CA SER A 3 1.20 -14.91 7.36
C SER A 3 0.18 -14.54 8.44
N LEU A 4 -0.46 -15.54 9.03
CA LEU A 4 -1.40 -15.39 10.15
C LEU A 4 -0.71 -14.86 11.43
N ASP A 5 0.63 -14.91 11.48
CA ASP A 5 1.41 -14.51 12.66
C ASP A 5 1.51 -12.98 12.84
N ASN A 6 1.07 -12.19 11.85
CA ASN A 6 1.14 -10.73 11.91
C ASN A 6 -0.12 -10.07 12.50
N PHE A 7 -1.17 -10.85 12.79
CA PHE A 7 -2.41 -10.29 13.31
C PHE A 7 -2.33 -10.10 14.84
N GLN A 8 -2.57 -8.87 15.30
CA GLN A 8 -2.75 -8.59 16.73
C GLN A 8 -4.10 -9.09 17.24
N LYS A 9 -5.10 -9.08 16.37
CA LYS A 9 -6.46 -9.51 16.68
C LYS A 9 -7.12 -10.09 15.44
N ILE A 10 -7.80 -11.21 15.62
CA ILE A 10 -8.59 -11.86 14.57
C ILE A 10 -9.99 -12.14 15.14
N VAL A 11 -11.02 -11.71 14.42
CA VAL A 11 -12.42 -12.05 14.67
C VAL A 11 -12.90 -12.92 13.52
N ARG A 12 -13.41 -14.11 13.83
CA ARG A 12 -13.87 -15.08 12.83
C ARG A 12 -15.39 -15.14 12.82
N SER A 13 -15.96 -15.13 11.63
CA SER A 13 -17.41 -15.27 11.39
C SER A 13 -18.29 -14.41 12.31
N PRO A 14 -18.04 -13.09 12.44
CA PRO A 14 -18.88 -12.24 13.29
C PRO A 14 -20.31 -12.15 12.76
N ILE A 15 -21.27 -12.03 13.67
CA ILE A 15 -22.69 -11.80 13.33
C ILE A 15 -22.85 -10.33 12.90
N ILE A 16 -23.63 -10.09 11.84
CA ILE A 16 -23.94 -8.75 11.33
C ILE A 16 -25.34 -8.32 11.81
N PRO A 17 -25.51 -7.11 12.39
CA PRO A 17 -24.51 -6.05 12.54
C PRO A 17 -23.44 -6.39 13.57
N TYR A 18 -22.20 -6.03 13.25
CA TYR A 18 -21.04 -6.18 14.12
C TYR A 18 -20.55 -4.81 14.55
N VAL A 19 -20.35 -4.59 15.85
CA VAL A 19 -19.80 -3.35 16.40
C VAL A 19 -18.81 -3.72 17.48
N GLU A 20 -17.57 -3.29 17.35
CA GLU A 20 -16.56 -3.57 18.36
C GLU A 20 -15.62 -2.39 18.57
N THR A 21 -15.39 -2.06 19.84
CA THR A 21 -14.43 -1.05 20.26
C THR A 21 -13.02 -1.63 20.31
N MET A 22 -12.08 -0.94 19.68
CA MET A 22 -10.66 -1.17 19.61
C MET A 22 -9.99 -0.35 20.71
N THR A 23 -9.67 -0.97 21.86
CA THR A 23 -9.16 -0.27 23.05
C THR A 23 -7.88 0.54 22.82
N ALA A 24 -7.07 0.17 21.81
CA ALA A 24 -5.84 0.88 21.45
C ALA A 24 -6.04 1.95 20.36
N GLY A 25 -7.25 2.10 19.82
CA GLY A 25 -7.51 2.91 18.62
C GLY A 25 -6.85 2.33 17.36
N LEU A 26 -6.62 3.19 16.38
CA LEU A 26 -5.88 2.90 15.16
C LEU A 26 -4.63 3.78 15.06
N LEU A 27 -3.50 3.18 14.68
CA LEU A 27 -2.25 3.89 14.45
C LEU A 27 -1.87 3.95 12.96
N PRO A 28 -1.14 4.99 12.52
CA PRO A 28 -0.58 5.02 11.17
C PRO A 28 0.31 3.79 10.90
N GLY A 29 0.10 3.17 9.73
CA GLY A 29 0.76 1.95 9.28
C GLY A 29 0.01 0.66 9.62
N GLU A 30 -1.07 0.72 10.40
CA GLU A 30 -1.89 -0.44 10.71
C GLU A 30 -2.84 -0.79 9.56
N LEU A 31 -3.16 -2.08 9.46
CA LEU A 31 -4.10 -2.61 8.48
C LEU A 31 -5.32 -3.19 9.18
N VAL A 32 -6.50 -2.87 8.66
CA VAL A 32 -7.74 -3.60 8.95
C VAL A 32 -8.11 -4.40 7.72
N ILE A 33 -8.06 -5.72 7.86
CA ILE A 33 -8.34 -6.68 6.79
C ILE A 33 -9.71 -7.30 7.04
N ILE A 34 -10.59 -7.21 6.05
CA ILE A 34 -11.94 -7.78 6.13
C ILE A 34 -12.13 -8.74 4.96
N ARG A 35 -12.40 -10.01 5.27
CA ARG A 35 -12.77 -11.03 4.28
C ARG A 35 -14.23 -11.41 4.46
N GLY A 36 -14.91 -11.61 3.35
CA GLY A 36 -16.33 -11.91 3.35
C GLY A 36 -16.86 -12.28 1.98
N SER A 37 -18.18 -12.36 1.87
CA SER A 37 -18.95 -12.55 0.64
C SER A 37 -20.10 -11.55 0.59
N VAL A 38 -20.47 -11.14 -0.62
CA VAL A 38 -21.67 -10.34 -0.84
C VAL A 38 -22.83 -11.29 -1.17
N PRO A 39 -23.91 -11.34 -0.36
CA PRO A 39 -25.11 -12.10 -0.71
C PRO A 39 -25.73 -11.66 -2.03
N GLU A 40 -26.35 -12.60 -2.76
CA GLU A 40 -26.88 -12.36 -4.12
C GLU A 40 -27.93 -11.23 -4.18
N ASP A 41 -28.75 -11.15 -3.14
CA ASP A 41 -29.81 -10.15 -2.98
C ASP A 41 -29.36 -8.93 -2.16
N SER A 42 -28.05 -8.72 -1.97
CA SER A 42 -27.53 -7.52 -1.33
C SER A 42 -27.80 -6.27 -2.17
N GLU A 43 -28.35 -5.23 -1.55
CA GLU A 43 -28.44 -3.89 -2.15
C GLU A 43 -27.27 -2.99 -1.73
N ARG A 44 -26.78 -3.16 -0.51
CA ARG A 44 -25.65 -2.44 0.07
C ARG A 44 -25.16 -3.09 1.37
N PHE A 45 -23.92 -2.82 1.71
CA PHE A 45 -23.39 -2.99 3.07
C PHE A 45 -22.46 -1.82 3.39
N GLN A 46 -22.05 -1.66 4.63
CA GLN A 46 -21.13 -0.61 5.02
C GLN A 46 -20.16 -1.06 6.09
N VAL A 47 -18.97 -0.48 6.05
CA VAL A 47 -17.94 -0.55 7.08
C VAL A 47 -17.72 0.88 7.57
N ASP A 48 -17.97 1.11 8.86
CA ASP A 48 -17.90 2.41 9.50
C ASP A 48 -16.78 2.40 10.53
N PHE A 49 -15.82 3.30 10.37
CA PHE A 49 -14.84 3.64 11.41
C PHE A 49 -15.41 4.79 12.24
N GLN A 50 -15.71 4.51 13.51
CA GLN A 50 -16.56 5.33 14.38
C GLN A 50 -15.77 5.89 15.58
N CYS A 51 -16.26 7.00 16.12
CA CYS A 51 -15.80 7.59 17.38
C CYS A 51 -16.77 7.20 18.50
N GLY A 52 -16.52 6.06 19.13
CA GLY A 52 -17.42 5.39 20.07
C GLY A 52 -18.53 4.61 19.36
N ASN A 53 -19.43 4.04 20.18
CA ASN A 53 -20.54 3.19 19.74
C ASN A 53 -21.92 3.69 20.22
N SER A 54 -22.02 4.96 20.61
CA SER A 54 -23.29 5.58 21.03
C SER A 54 -24.33 5.51 19.91
N THR A 55 -25.56 5.12 20.26
CA THR A 55 -26.69 5.07 19.31
C THR A 55 -27.61 6.29 19.42
N LYS A 56 -27.53 7.06 20.50
CA LYS A 56 -28.31 8.28 20.70
C LYS A 56 -27.58 9.27 21.64
N PRO A 57 -27.02 10.38 21.12
CA PRO A 57 -26.86 10.66 19.69
C PRO A 57 -26.00 9.59 19.02
N ARG A 58 -26.24 9.35 17.73
CA ARG A 58 -25.43 8.43 16.94
C ARG A 58 -23.97 8.89 16.95
N ALA A 59 -23.06 7.97 17.22
CA ALA A 59 -21.63 8.20 17.19
C ALA A 59 -21.18 8.77 15.84
N ASP A 60 -20.21 9.67 15.88
CA ASP A 60 -19.57 10.21 14.69
C ASP A 60 -18.92 9.06 13.90
N VAL A 61 -19.03 9.12 12.57
CA VAL A 61 -18.43 8.16 11.64
C VAL A 61 -17.32 8.88 10.92
N ALA A 62 -16.07 8.63 11.33
CA ALA A 62 -14.89 9.24 10.74
C ALA A 62 -14.71 8.81 9.28
N PHE A 63 -14.92 7.53 8.99
CA PHE A 63 -14.89 7.00 7.63
C PHE A 63 -16.02 5.98 7.42
N HIS A 64 -17.00 6.36 6.62
CA HIS A 64 -18.07 5.51 6.11
C HIS A 64 -17.63 4.93 4.78
N PHE A 65 -17.54 3.61 4.65
CA PHE A 65 -17.26 2.92 3.40
C PHE A 65 -18.48 2.08 3.00
N ASN A 66 -19.20 2.47 1.95
CA ASN A 66 -20.50 1.90 1.62
C ASN A 66 -20.64 1.46 0.16
N PRO A 67 -20.31 0.20 -0.15
CA PRO A 67 -20.64 -0.42 -1.42
C PRO A 67 -22.16 -0.51 -1.62
N ARG A 68 -22.64 -0.02 -2.77
CA ARG A 68 -24.05 -0.01 -3.18
C ARG A 68 -24.18 -0.72 -4.54
N PHE A 69 -25.03 -1.72 -4.64
CA PHE A 69 -25.17 -2.61 -5.80
C PHE A 69 -26.33 -2.26 -6.74
N LYS A 70 -26.96 -1.09 -6.59
CA LYS A 70 -28.03 -0.63 -7.48
C LYS A 70 -27.44 -0.08 -8.79
N ARG A 71 -28.13 -0.32 -9.92
CA ARG A 71 -27.72 0.12 -11.27
C ARG A 71 -26.31 -0.38 -11.63
N SER A 72 -25.39 0.50 -12.02
CA SER A 72 -24.00 0.17 -12.33
C SER A 72 -23.15 -0.15 -11.09
N GLY A 73 -23.69 0.07 -9.89
CA GLY A 73 -22.95 -0.03 -8.64
C GLY A 73 -22.00 1.16 -8.40
N CYS A 74 -21.70 1.41 -7.13
CA CYS A 74 -20.65 2.34 -6.70
C CYS A 74 -20.22 2.02 -5.26
N VAL A 75 -19.12 2.62 -4.83
CA VAL A 75 -18.71 2.72 -3.44
C VAL A 75 -18.84 4.18 -3.02
N VAL A 76 -19.65 4.42 -1.99
CA VAL A 76 -19.84 5.76 -1.42
C VAL A 76 -19.03 5.88 -0.15
N CYS A 77 -18.27 6.96 -0.06
CA CYS A 77 -17.48 7.33 1.11
C CYS A 77 -17.97 8.65 1.69
N ASN A 78 -18.07 8.75 3.03
CA ASN A 78 -18.47 9.98 3.70
C ASN A 78 -18.01 10.00 5.17
N THR A 79 -18.26 11.11 5.85
CA THR A 79 -18.03 11.32 7.28
C THR A 79 -19.33 11.85 7.90
N LEU A 80 -19.72 11.29 9.05
CA LEU A 80 -20.84 11.76 9.86
C LEU A 80 -20.29 12.52 11.08
N GLN A 81 -20.70 13.76 11.27
CA GLN A 81 -20.38 14.55 12.47
C GLN A 81 -21.64 15.17 13.05
N ASN A 82 -21.89 14.96 14.34
CA ASN A 82 -23.09 15.44 15.03
C ASN A 82 -24.37 15.03 14.28
N GLU A 83 -24.46 13.75 13.90
CA GLU A 83 -25.58 13.15 13.16
C GLU A 83 -25.86 13.76 11.76
N ARG A 84 -24.91 14.54 11.21
CA ARG A 84 -25.01 15.12 9.86
C ARG A 84 -23.92 14.58 8.94
N TRP A 85 -24.33 14.12 7.75
CA TRP A 85 -23.40 13.68 6.71
C TRP A 85 -22.74 14.87 6.02
N GLY A 86 -21.45 14.72 5.71
CA GLY A 86 -20.72 15.65 4.86
C GLY A 86 -20.94 15.40 3.37
N HIS A 87 -19.99 15.88 2.56
CA HIS A 87 -19.98 15.64 1.11
C HIS A 87 -19.64 14.18 0.78
N GLU A 88 -20.47 13.53 -0.05
CA GLU A 88 -20.21 12.17 -0.55
C GLU A 88 -19.05 12.16 -1.55
N GLU A 89 -18.10 11.25 -1.35
CA GLU A 89 -17.06 10.88 -2.32
C GLU A 89 -17.45 9.55 -2.96
N ILE A 90 -17.63 9.51 -4.29
CA ILE A 90 -18.19 8.34 -4.98
C ILE A 90 -17.15 7.74 -5.92
N THR A 91 -16.82 6.47 -5.70
CA THR A 91 -16.03 5.64 -6.61
C THR A 91 -16.96 4.75 -7.43
N TYR A 92 -16.99 4.95 -8.74
CA TYR A 92 -17.84 4.18 -9.66
C TYR A 92 -17.22 2.83 -10.07
N GLU A 93 -15.93 2.64 -9.83
CA GLU A 93 -15.34 1.31 -9.94
C GLU A 93 -15.94 0.40 -8.86
N MET A 94 -16.62 -0.66 -9.30
CA MET A 94 -17.24 -1.64 -8.41
C MET A 94 -16.38 -2.91 -8.33
N PRO A 95 -15.57 -3.09 -7.27
CA PRO A 95 -14.70 -4.25 -7.13
C PRO A 95 -15.41 -5.47 -6.50
N PHE A 96 -16.67 -5.32 -6.10
CA PHE A 96 -17.46 -6.35 -5.44
C PHE A 96 -18.45 -6.98 -6.42
N GLY A 97 -18.56 -8.31 -6.39
CA GLY A 97 -19.59 -9.05 -7.12
C GLY A 97 -20.59 -9.68 -6.15
N LYS A 98 -21.89 -9.63 -6.49
CA LYS A 98 -22.92 -10.43 -5.82
C LYS A 98 -22.58 -11.93 -5.94
N GLY A 99 -22.76 -12.66 -4.84
CA GLY A 99 -22.39 -14.07 -4.72
C GLY A 99 -20.88 -14.34 -4.70
N LYS A 100 -20.03 -13.30 -4.68
CA LYS A 100 -18.57 -13.44 -4.75
C LYS A 100 -17.90 -13.12 -3.40
N PRO A 101 -16.79 -13.81 -3.09
CA PRO A 101 -15.95 -13.44 -1.97
C PRO A 101 -15.19 -12.14 -2.26
N PHE A 102 -14.75 -11.48 -1.20
CA PHE A 102 -13.87 -10.33 -1.27
C PHE A 102 -12.85 -10.33 -0.12
N GLU A 103 -11.76 -9.60 -0.32
CA GLU A 103 -10.86 -9.11 0.72
C GLU A 103 -10.76 -7.59 0.59
N ILE A 104 -11.07 -6.86 1.66
CA ILE A 104 -10.83 -5.43 1.79
C ILE A 104 -9.63 -5.24 2.71
N ILE A 105 -8.71 -4.37 2.32
CA ILE A 105 -7.61 -3.92 3.16
C ILE A 105 -7.73 -2.41 3.32
N PHE A 106 -7.98 -1.97 4.55
CA PHE A 106 -7.90 -0.57 4.95
C PHE A 106 -6.52 -0.34 5.57
N MET A 107 -5.66 0.40 4.86
CA MET A 107 -4.40 0.88 5.40
C MET A 107 -4.61 2.25 6.03
N VAL A 108 -4.32 2.34 7.31
CA VAL A 108 -4.40 3.59 8.08
C VAL A 108 -3.13 4.38 7.84
N LEU A 109 -3.20 5.54 7.20
CA LEU A 109 -2.08 6.47 7.07
C LEU A 109 -2.30 7.68 7.99
N ARG A 110 -1.29 8.53 8.11
CA ARG A 110 -1.34 9.70 9.01
C ARG A 110 -2.46 10.69 8.63
N ASP A 111 -2.72 10.85 7.34
CA ASP A 111 -3.59 11.88 6.78
C ASP A 111 -4.82 11.30 6.04
N LYS A 112 -4.85 9.99 5.79
CA LYS A 112 -5.88 9.33 4.99
C LYS A 112 -6.02 7.83 5.30
N PHE A 113 -7.11 7.24 4.86
CA PHE A 113 -7.22 5.80 4.61
C PHE A 113 -6.85 5.50 3.17
N GLN A 114 -6.11 4.42 2.95
CA GLN A 114 -5.91 3.82 1.63
C GLN A 114 -6.61 2.46 1.57
N VAL A 115 -7.50 2.29 0.61
CA VAL A 115 -8.34 1.10 0.49
C VAL A 115 -7.96 0.29 -0.74
N SER A 116 -7.75 -1.00 -0.54
CA SER A 116 -7.59 -1.99 -1.61
C SER A 116 -8.64 -3.08 -1.48
N VAL A 117 -9.13 -3.59 -2.62
CA VAL A 117 -10.06 -4.72 -2.67
C VAL A 117 -9.50 -5.76 -3.62
N ASN A 118 -9.45 -7.02 -3.16
CA ASN A 118 -8.94 -8.16 -3.93
C ASN A 118 -7.53 -7.90 -4.53
N GLY A 119 -6.67 -7.26 -3.74
CA GLY A 119 -5.30 -6.92 -4.12
C GLY A 119 -5.15 -5.70 -5.03
N LYS A 120 -6.25 -5.09 -5.48
CA LYS A 120 -6.22 -3.88 -6.31
C LYS A 120 -6.51 -2.64 -5.48
N HIS A 121 -5.75 -1.57 -5.68
CA HIS A 121 -6.08 -0.26 -5.11
C HIS A 121 -7.45 0.20 -5.61
N LEU A 122 -8.28 0.71 -4.70
CA LEU A 122 -9.62 1.20 -5.01
C LEU A 122 -9.74 2.72 -4.83
N LEU A 123 -9.41 3.23 -3.64
CA LEU A 123 -9.60 4.64 -3.30
C LEU A 123 -8.71 5.10 -2.15
N LEU A 124 -8.60 6.42 -2.02
CA LEU A 124 -8.03 7.13 -0.88
C LEU A 124 -9.15 7.95 -0.21
N TYR A 125 -9.12 8.08 1.11
CA TYR A 125 -10.09 8.90 1.84
C TYR A 125 -9.38 9.73 2.92
N LYS A 126 -9.30 11.05 2.75
CA LYS A 126 -8.60 11.95 3.68
C LYS A 126 -9.33 12.02 5.01
N HIS A 127 -8.59 12.06 6.11
CA HIS A 127 -9.17 12.13 7.46
C HIS A 127 -9.91 13.47 7.65
N LYS A 128 -11.22 13.41 7.91
CA LYS A 128 -12.06 14.58 8.25
C LYS A 128 -12.34 14.69 9.75
N ILE A 129 -12.04 13.62 10.50
CA ILE A 129 -11.99 13.56 11.95
C ILE A 129 -10.60 13.09 12.34
N ASN A 130 -10.04 13.60 13.44
CA ASN A 130 -8.73 13.18 13.94
C ASN A 130 -8.70 11.65 14.15
N LEU A 131 -7.69 10.99 13.58
CA LEU A 131 -7.49 9.54 13.63
C LEU A 131 -7.55 9.00 15.07
N GLU A 132 -7.00 9.73 16.03
CA GLU A 132 -6.96 9.35 17.45
C GLU A 132 -8.35 9.18 18.09
N LYS A 133 -9.40 9.75 17.49
CA LYS A 133 -10.78 9.59 17.96
C LYS A 133 -11.45 8.31 17.48
N ILE A 134 -10.85 7.63 16.50
CA ILE A 134 -11.41 6.42 15.91
C ILE A 134 -11.06 5.24 16.80
N ASP A 135 -12.08 4.71 17.47
CA ASP A 135 -11.92 3.60 18.41
C ASP A 135 -12.90 2.46 18.14
N THR A 136 -13.81 2.56 17.16
CA THR A 136 -14.87 1.57 16.99
C THR A 136 -15.03 1.19 15.52
N LEU A 137 -15.09 -0.11 15.24
CA LEU A 137 -15.40 -0.64 13.91
C LEU A 137 -16.84 -1.14 13.91
N GLY A 138 -17.67 -0.60 13.01
CA GLY A 138 -19.02 -1.05 12.75
C GLY A 138 -19.17 -1.66 11.36
N ILE A 139 -19.84 -2.80 11.23
CA ILE A 139 -20.18 -3.42 9.94
C ILE A 139 -21.68 -3.68 9.92
N TYR A 140 -22.34 -3.15 8.90
CA TYR A 140 -23.80 -3.15 8.81
C TYR A 140 -24.28 -3.46 7.39
N GLY A 141 -25.58 -3.75 7.26
CA GLY A 141 -26.21 -4.08 5.98
C GLY A 141 -26.01 -5.53 5.59
N LYS A 142 -26.22 -5.83 4.30
CA LYS A 142 -26.31 -7.21 3.83
C LYS A 142 -24.97 -7.70 3.29
N VAL A 143 -24.19 -8.33 4.16
CA VAL A 143 -22.86 -8.88 3.89
C VAL A 143 -22.58 -10.05 4.83
N GLU A 144 -21.81 -11.03 4.37
CA GLU A 144 -21.30 -12.12 5.20
C GLU A 144 -19.81 -11.87 5.44
N ILE A 145 -19.40 -11.82 6.70
CA ILE A 145 -17.99 -11.60 7.07
C ILE A 145 -17.44 -12.91 7.62
N SER A 146 -16.34 -13.38 7.05
CA SER A 146 -15.63 -14.59 7.51
C SER A 146 -14.45 -14.27 8.42
N LEU A 147 -13.81 -13.11 8.21
CA LEU A 147 -12.66 -12.67 9.00
C LEU A 147 -12.57 -11.15 9.07
N ILE A 148 -12.31 -10.64 10.27
CA ILE A 148 -11.78 -9.29 10.50
C ILE A 148 -10.43 -9.47 11.18
N GLY A 149 -9.40 -8.84 10.65
CA GLY A 149 -8.05 -8.95 11.17
C GLY A 149 -7.40 -7.58 11.31
N PHE A 150 -6.79 -7.34 12.46
CA PHE A 150 -6.00 -6.14 12.74
C PHE A 150 -4.54 -6.52 12.70
N VAL A 151 -3.80 -5.92 11.78
CA VAL A 151 -2.35 -6.13 11.60
C VAL A 151 -1.65 -4.84 11.98
N SER A 152 -0.77 -4.92 12.97
CA SER A 152 0.10 -3.80 13.31
C SER A 152 1.50 -4.10 12.84
N ASN A 153 2.15 -3.11 12.25
CA ASN A 153 3.46 -3.27 11.65
C ASN A 153 4.60 -3.26 12.70
N LYS A 154 4.34 -3.74 13.92
CA LYS A 154 5.35 -3.86 14.99
C LYS A 154 6.42 -4.90 14.65
N SER A 155 6.14 -5.87 13.78
CA SER A 155 7.10 -6.88 13.33
C SER A 155 8.21 -6.36 12.40
N LEU A 156 8.18 -5.08 11.99
CA LEU A 156 9.30 -4.43 11.29
C LEU A 156 10.19 -3.55 12.18
N GLN A 157 9.88 -3.41 13.48
CA GLN A 157 10.81 -2.85 14.47
C GLN A 157 11.74 -3.93 15.08
N GLY A 158 11.45 -5.21 14.81
CA GLY A 158 12.23 -6.37 15.27
C GLY A 158 13.31 -6.82 14.30
N SER A 159 14.21 -5.93 13.94
CA SER A 159 15.60 -6.18 13.51
C SER A 159 16.14 -4.81 13.10
N GLN A 160 16.80 -4.12 14.02
CA GLN A 160 17.80 -3.15 13.63
C GLN A 160 19.01 -3.94 13.10
N PRO A 161 19.30 -3.96 11.79
CA PRO A 161 20.68 -3.98 11.38
C PRO A 161 21.28 -2.62 11.72
N THR A 162 22.42 -2.69 12.41
CA THR A 162 23.29 -1.60 12.84
C THR A 162 23.29 -0.39 11.90
N LEU A 163 22.96 0.77 12.48
CA LEU A 163 23.06 2.11 11.88
C LEU A 163 24.33 2.29 11.03
N LEU A 164 24.19 3.02 9.93
CA LEU A 164 25.30 3.53 9.12
C LEU A 164 26.36 4.15 10.03
N GLY A 165 27.53 3.51 10.10
CA GLY A 165 28.65 3.95 10.91
C GLY A 165 29.16 5.30 10.43
N THR A 166 28.78 6.35 11.16
CA THR A 166 29.54 7.61 11.20
C THR A 166 30.03 7.74 12.63
N THR A 167 31.35 7.67 12.82
CA THR A 167 32.00 7.84 14.12
C THR A 167 31.77 9.25 14.67
N LYS A 168 30.73 9.46 15.49
CA LYS A 168 30.68 10.57 16.45
C LYS A 168 30.05 10.13 17.78
N LYS A 169 30.74 10.53 18.86
CA LYS A 169 30.48 10.18 20.27
C LYS A 169 29.06 10.55 20.73
N ASN A 170 28.55 9.74 21.65
CA ASN A 170 27.30 9.87 22.42
C ASN A 170 26.93 11.31 22.82
N THR A 171 25.65 11.65 22.65
CA THR A 171 24.76 12.19 23.70
C THR A 171 23.32 11.97 23.24
N GLY A 172 22.46 11.55 24.17
CA GLY A 172 21.10 11.11 23.89
C GLY A 172 20.17 12.25 23.47
N ASN A 173 19.36 11.98 22.46
CA ASN A 173 17.97 12.37 22.25
C ASN A 173 17.51 11.59 21.00
N GLU A 174 16.42 10.84 21.09
CA GLU A 174 15.82 10.16 19.93
C GLU A 174 15.21 11.20 19.00
N GLU A 175 16.03 11.77 18.12
CA GLU A 175 15.59 12.57 16.98
C GLU A 175 15.06 11.64 15.87
N LEU A 176 13.97 12.06 15.22
CA LEU A 176 13.43 11.39 14.04
C LEU A 176 14.57 11.16 13.01
N PRO A 177 14.54 10.04 12.24
CA PRO A 177 15.51 9.85 11.17
C PRO A 177 15.50 11.05 10.24
N ASP A 178 16.69 11.60 9.98
CA ASP A 178 16.87 12.80 9.19
C ASP A 178 16.23 12.64 7.80
N SER A 179 15.13 13.36 7.58
CA SER A 179 14.38 13.38 6.31
C SER A 179 15.22 13.85 5.10
N SER A 180 16.43 14.36 5.33
CA SER A 180 17.38 14.74 4.28
C SER A 180 17.90 13.57 3.45
N GLN A 181 17.74 12.32 3.90
CA GLN A 181 18.35 11.15 3.25
C GLN A 181 17.61 10.69 1.98
N PHE A 182 16.33 11.00 1.80
CA PHE A 182 15.49 10.44 0.73
C PHE A 182 15.08 11.46 -0.36
N VAL A 183 15.89 12.48 -0.57
CA VAL A 183 15.67 13.49 -1.62
C VAL A 183 15.88 12.88 -3.01
N LEU A 184 15.01 13.22 -3.98
CA LEU A 184 15.14 12.78 -5.37
C LEU A 184 15.94 13.80 -6.22
N PRO A 185 16.82 13.38 -7.13
CA PRO A 185 17.17 11.99 -7.46
C PRO A 185 17.87 11.27 -6.30
N TYR A 186 17.39 10.09 -5.94
CA TYR A 186 17.99 9.28 -4.88
C TYR A 186 18.90 8.25 -5.54
N VAL A 187 20.16 8.20 -5.14
CA VAL A 187 21.13 7.21 -5.62
C VAL A 187 21.83 6.61 -4.42
N ALA A 188 21.78 5.28 -4.29
CA ALA A 188 22.43 4.57 -3.21
C ALA A 188 23.11 3.30 -3.70
N ARG A 189 24.25 2.98 -3.08
CA ARG A 189 24.88 1.67 -3.23
C ARG A 189 24.14 0.64 -2.40
N LEU A 190 23.89 -0.52 -2.98
CA LEU A 190 23.39 -1.68 -2.27
C LEU A 190 24.50 -2.21 -1.35
N HIS A 191 24.15 -2.68 -0.15
CA HIS A 191 25.12 -3.24 0.81
C HIS A 191 25.91 -4.41 0.22
N SER A 192 25.26 -5.20 -0.62
CA SER A 192 25.85 -6.23 -1.46
C SER A 192 25.26 -6.12 -2.86
N SER A 193 26.04 -6.53 -3.86
CA SER A 193 25.53 -6.68 -5.21
C SER A 193 24.38 -7.69 -5.26
N LEU A 194 23.59 -7.64 -6.34
CA LEU A 194 22.50 -8.60 -6.54
C LEU A 194 23.00 -10.02 -6.79
N GLU A 195 22.27 -10.95 -6.21
CA GLU A 195 22.36 -12.40 -6.42
C GLU A 195 20.94 -12.99 -6.26
N PRO A 196 20.68 -14.21 -6.77
CA PRO A 196 19.40 -14.86 -6.58
C PRO A 196 19.03 -14.95 -5.09
N GLY A 197 17.81 -14.54 -4.75
CA GLY A 197 17.31 -14.43 -3.38
C GLY A 197 17.31 -13.00 -2.82
N ARG A 198 18.13 -12.09 -3.37
CA ARG A 198 18.17 -10.69 -2.90
C ARG A 198 16.88 -9.96 -3.15
N THR A 199 16.48 -9.17 -2.16
CA THR A 199 15.25 -8.39 -2.15
C THR A 199 15.58 -6.93 -1.94
N ILE A 200 15.00 -6.07 -2.77
CA ILE A 200 15.01 -4.61 -2.59
C ILE A 200 13.58 -4.17 -2.31
N VAL A 201 13.38 -3.39 -1.26
CA VAL A 201 12.09 -2.81 -0.89
C VAL A 201 12.18 -1.31 -0.89
N ILE A 202 11.24 -0.67 -1.59
CA ILE A 202 11.14 0.76 -1.75
C ILE A 202 9.75 1.18 -1.28
N LYS A 203 9.69 2.10 -0.32
CA LYS A 203 8.42 2.68 0.13
C LYS A 203 8.38 4.14 -0.27
N GLY A 204 7.21 4.59 -0.72
CA GLY A 204 7.01 5.97 -1.11
C GLY A 204 5.53 6.33 -1.20
N GLU A 205 5.29 7.60 -1.44
CA GLU A 205 3.98 8.12 -1.82
C GLU A 205 4.06 8.73 -3.22
N VAL A 206 3.12 8.38 -4.09
CA VAL A 206 3.00 9.00 -5.42
C VAL A 206 2.49 10.43 -5.25
N LYS A 207 3.15 11.42 -5.83
CA LYS A 207 2.69 12.82 -5.73
C LYS A 207 1.32 13.00 -6.40
N GLU A 208 0.51 13.92 -5.86
CA GLU A 208 -0.85 14.22 -6.35
C GLU A 208 -0.92 14.65 -7.84
N LYS A 209 0.18 15.18 -8.39
CA LYS A 209 0.28 15.60 -9.81
C LYS A 209 1.25 14.75 -10.63
N ALA A 210 1.58 13.55 -10.15
CA ALA A 210 2.59 12.70 -10.76
C ALA A 210 2.27 12.37 -12.22
N GLN A 211 3.28 12.52 -13.08
CA GLN A 211 3.26 12.04 -14.45
C GLN A 211 3.91 10.66 -14.53
N SER A 212 5.09 10.53 -13.94
CA SER A 212 5.80 9.25 -13.87
C SER A 212 6.90 9.27 -12.81
N PHE A 213 7.39 8.09 -12.46
CA PHE A 213 8.61 7.94 -11.68
C PHE A 213 9.41 6.75 -12.21
N ALA A 214 10.68 6.66 -11.85
CA ALA A 214 11.54 5.56 -12.28
C ALA A 214 12.35 4.98 -11.12
N ILE A 215 12.54 3.67 -11.17
CA ILE A 215 13.46 2.92 -10.31
C ILE A 215 14.40 2.14 -11.22
N ASN A 216 15.69 2.39 -11.06
CA ASN A 216 16.76 1.80 -11.85
C ASN A 216 17.65 0.93 -10.96
N LEU A 217 17.96 -0.28 -11.42
CA LEU A 217 19.04 -1.10 -10.88
C LEU A 217 20.17 -1.14 -11.90
N LYS A 218 21.36 -0.71 -11.48
CA LYS A 218 22.51 -0.50 -12.37
C LYS A 218 23.86 -0.88 -11.73
N PRO A 219 24.87 -1.23 -12.55
CA PRO A 219 26.26 -1.18 -12.13
C PRO A 219 26.68 0.26 -11.81
N SER A 220 27.58 0.45 -10.86
CA SER A 220 28.15 1.78 -10.55
C SER A 220 29.28 2.20 -11.49
N ASP A 221 29.85 1.26 -12.24
CA ASP A 221 31.00 1.45 -13.13
C ASP A 221 30.62 1.53 -14.62
N SER A 222 29.33 1.51 -14.96
CA SER A 222 28.84 1.68 -16.33
C SER A 222 27.59 2.56 -16.41
N SER A 223 27.25 2.98 -17.63
CA SER A 223 26.00 3.69 -17.94
C SER A 223 24.80 2.73 -18.13
N ASP A 224 25.03 1.42 -18.04
CA ASP A 224 23.99 0.43 -18.26
C ASP A 224 22.92 0.50 -17.15
N ILE A 225 21.67 0.22 -17.51
CA ILE A 225 20.56 0.01 -16.59
C ILE A 225 20.06 -1.41 -16.79
N ALA A 226 20.34 -2.28 -15.82
CA ALA A 226 19.96 -3.68 -15.88
C ALA A 226 18.43 -3.86 -15.80
N LEU A 227 17.79 -3.10 -14.92
CA LEU A 227 16.34 -3.02 -14.78
C LEU A 227 15.91 -1.57 -14.64
N HIS A 228 15.07 -1.10 -15.55
CA HIS A 228 14.35 0.16 -15.47
C HIS A 228 12.88 -0.15 -15.23
N LEU A 229 12.32 0.33 -14.12
CA LEU A 229 10.90 0.27 -13.81
C LEU A 229 10.33 1.67 -13.90
N ASN A 230 9.33 1.90 -14.76
CA ASN A 230 8.78 3.23 -15.00
C ASN A 230 7.25 3.22 -15.09
N PRO A 231 6.57 3.42 -13.95
CA PRO A 231 5.13 3.70 -13.92
C PRO A 231 4.83 5.07 -14.54
N ARG A 232 3.94 5.09 -15.54
CA ARG A 232 3.46 6.29 -16.23
C ARG A 232 1.96 6.44 -15.94
N MET A 233 1.61 7.48 -15.18
CA MET A 233 0.25 7.67 -14.64
C MET A 233 -0.78 7.98 -15.74
N LYS A 234 -0.39 8.85 -16.69
CA LYS A 234 -1.27 9.30 -17.79
C LYS A 234 -1.75 8.14 -18.66
N ASP A 235 -0.81 7.29 -19.08
CA ASP A 235 -1.10 6.15 -19.97
C ASP A 235 -1.52 4.90 -19.20
N LYS A 236 -1.50 4.95 -17.85
CA LYS A 236 -1.66 3.80 -16.95
C LYS A 236 -0.78 2.61 -17.38
N ALA A 237 0.46 2.91 -17.79
CA ALA A 237 1.41 1.93 -18.29
C ALA A 237 2.55 1.74 -17.30
N PHE A 238 2.85 0.49 -16.95
CA PHE A 238 4.03 0.16 -16.15
C PHE A 238 5.12 -0.42 -17.04
N VAL A 239 5.93 0.48 -17.61
CA VAL A 239 7.01 0.14 -18.53
C VAL A 239 8.17 -0.49 -17.76
N ARG A 240 8.73 -1.57 -18.29
CA ARG A 240 10.07 -2.05 -17.91
C ARG A 240 10.95 -2.23 -19.11
N ASN A 241 12.24 -1.98 -18.92
CA ASN A 241 13.25 -2.12 -19.96
C ASN A 241 14.65 -2.27 -19.35
N SER A 242 15.66 -2.42 -20.21
CA SER A 242 17.07 -2.32 -19.89
C SER A 242 17.71 -1.33 -20.87
N TYR A 243 18.65 -0.53 -20.37
CA TYR A 243 19.49 0.33 -21.21
C TYR A 243 20.88 -0.30 -21.27
N LEU A 244 21.25 -0.86 -22.42
CA LEU A 244 22.48 -1.65 -22.59
C LEU A 244 23.18 -1.18 -23.87
N LEU A 245 24.52 -1.14 -23.85
CA LEU A 245 25.32 -0.75 -25.03
C LEU A 245 24.87 0.61 -25.61
N ASN A 246 24.58 1.57 -24.74
CA ASN A 246 24.10 2.92 -25.07
C ASN A 246 22.74 2.98 -25.79
N GLY A 247 21.89 1.97 -25.66
CA GLY A 247 20.55 1.95 -26.24
C GLY A 247 19.49 1.34 -25.31
N TRP A 248 18.25 1.83 -25.43
CA TRP A 248 17.10 1.16 -24.83
C TRP A 248 16.75 -0.10 -25.62
N GLY A 249 16.44 -1.18 -24.92
CA GLY A 249 15.88 -2.39 -25.53
C GLY A 249 14.39 -2.26 -25.85
N GLU A 250 13.74 -3.40 -26.06
CA GLU A 250 12.29 -3.48 -26.25
C GLU A 250 11.54 -3.24 -24.92
N GLU A 251 10.55 -2.34 -24.92
CA GLU A 251 9.72 -2.07 -23.74
C GLU A 251 8.74 -3.21 -23.46
N GLU A 252 8.67 -3.65 -22.19
CA GLU A 252 7.62 -4.56 -21.71
C GLU A 252 6.59 -3.76 -20.91
N LYS A 253 5.29 -3.91 -21.23
CA LYS A 253 4.20 -3.11 -20.62
C LYS A 253 3.06 -3.94 -20.03
N HIS A 254 3.02 -5.23 -20.35
CA HIS A 254 1.88 -6.08 -20.02
C HIS A 254 1.74 -6.29 -18.50
N ILE A 255 0.57 -5.92 -17.99
CA ILE A 255 0.11 -6.11 -16.60
C ILE A 255 -1.40 -6.34 -16.61
N ALA A 256 -1.92 -7.05 -15.61
CA ALA A 256 -3.36 -7.23 -15.45
C ALA A 256 -4.09 -5.91 -15.09
N TYR A 257 -3.45 -5.06 -14.28
CA TYR A 257 -3.95 -3.75 -13.89
C TYR A 257 -2.79 -2.83 -13.51
N PHE A 258 -2.98 -1.53 -13.70
CA PHE A 258 -2.00 -0.53 -13.29
C PHE A 258 -2.09 -0.30 -11.77
N PRO A 259 -0.99 -0.48 -11.01
CA PRO A 259 -1.05 -0.58 -9.55
C PRO A 259 -0.84 0.74 -8.81
N PHE A 260 -0.67 1.87 -9.51
CA PHE A 260 -0.40 3.17 -8.90
C PHE A 260 -1.51 4.18 -9.17
N SER A 261 -1.67 5.14 -8.26
CA SER A 261 -2.56 6.29 -8.39
C SER A 261 -1.93 7.50 -7.69
N PRO A 262 -2.24 8.74 -8.11
CA PRO A 262 -1.79 9.94 -7.39
C PRO A 262 -2.22 9.91 -5.91
N GLY A 263 -1.32 10.35 -5.02
CA GLY A 263 -1.53 10.35 -3.56
C GLY A 263 -1.41 8.96 -2.90
N MET A 264 -1.18 7.91 -3.67
CA MET A 264 -1.14 6.53 -3.17
C MET A 264 0.20 6.22 -2.50
N TYR A 265 0.15 5.69 -1.28
CA TYR A 265 1.28 5.02 -0.66
C TYR A 265 1.56 3.68 -1.36
N PHE A 266 2.83 3.38 -1.60
CA PHE A 266 3.26 2.09 -2.12
C PHE A 266 4.45 1.52 -1.35
N GLU A 267 4.44 0.19 -1.22
CA GLU A 267 5.61 -0.65 -0.96
C GLU A 267 5.86 -1.48 -2.23
N LEU A 268 6.98 -1.19 -2.90
CA LEU A 268 7.45 -1.91 -4.07
C LEU A 268 8.57 -2.86 -3.66
N ILE A 269 8.41 -4.13 -3.98
CA ILE A 269 9.39 -5.19 -3.69
C ILE A 269 9.93 -5.71 -5.01
N ILE A 270 11.25 -5.73 -5.16
CA ILE A 270 11.98 -6.36 -6.27
C ILE A 270 12.73 -7.57 -5.70
N LEU A 271 12.30 -8.77 -6.06
CA LEU A 271 13.00 -10.01 -5.76
C LEU A 271 13.84 -10.42 -6.96
N CYS A 272 15.16 -10.50 -6.79
CA CYS A 272 16.07 -11.06 -7.77
C CYS A 272 16.01 -12.59 -7.71
N LYS A 273 15.54 -13.25 -8.78
CA LYS A 273 15.62 -14.70 -8.95
C LYS A 273 16.76 -15.07 -9.89
N GLU A 274 16.96 -16.36 -10.10
CA GLU A 274 18.04 -16.88 -10.97
C GLU A 274 17.95 -16.38 -12.42
N HIS A 275 16.73 -16.23 -12.97
CA HIS A 275 16.54 -15.92 -14.39
C HIS A 275 15.78 -14.61 -14.66
N GLN A 276 15.23 -13.99 -13.62
CA GLN A 276 14.35 -12.83 -13.74
C GLN A 276 14.24 -12.06 -12.43
N TYR A 277 13.66 -10.86 -12.51
CA TYR A 277 13.12 -10.15 -11.36
C TYR A 277 11.63 -10.46 -11.21
N ASN A 278 11.17 -10.63 -9.98
CA ASN A 278 9.76 -10.61 -9.64
C ASN A 278 9.47 -9.32 -8.88
N VAL A 279 8.47 -8.55 -9.32
CA VAL A 279 8.08 -7.30 -8.68
C VAL A 279 6.68 -7.42 -8.10
N ALA A 280 6.51 -6.96 -6.87
CA ALA A 280 5.24 -6.90 -6.17
C ALA A 280 4.99 -5.49 -5.64
N ILE A 281 3.74 -5.04 -5.70
CA ILE A 281 3.29 -3.75 -5.15
C ILE A 281 2.27 -4.02 -4.06
N ASN A 282 2.50 -3.48 -2.86
CA ASN A 282 1.62 -3.63 -1.69
C ASN A 282 1.24 -5.10 -1.41
N GLY A 283 2.24 -6.00 -1.49
CA GLY A 283 2.06 -7.43 -1.24
C GLY A 283 1.46 -8.23 -2.39
N VAL A 284 1.14 -7.60 -3.52
CA VAL A 284 0.56 -8.26 -4.69
C VAL A 284 1.55 -8.37 -5.83
N HIS A 285 1.80 -9.60 -6.27
CA HIS A 285 2.66 -9.85 -7.42
C HIS A 285 2.09 -9.14 -8.65
N THR A 286 2.91 -8.34 -9.31
CA THR A 286 2.49 -7.47 -10.41
C THR A 286 3.10 -7.89 -11.73
N LEU A 287 4.39 -8.24 -11.72
CA LEU A 287 5.14 -8.51 -12.95
C LEU A 287 6.42 -9.30 -12.74
N GLU A 288 6.90 -9.84 -13.85
CA GLU A 288 8.19 -10.48 -13.98
C GLU A 288 8.99 -9.80 -15.10
N TYR A 289 10.31 -9.78 -14.99
CA TYR A 289 11.20 -9.24 -16.03
C TYR A 289 12.45 -10.10 -16.15
N LYS A 290 12.62 -10.77 -17.29
CA LYS A 290 13.76 -11.66 -17.53
C LYS A 290 15.08 -10.88 -17.55
N HIS A 291 16.12 -11.44 -16.95
CA HIS A 291 17.42 -10.78 -16.89
C HIS A 291 17.97 -10.56 -18.29
N ARG A 292 18.07 -9.30 -18.74
CA ARG A 292 18.81 -8.95 -19.97
C ARG A 292 20.29 -8.72 -19.67
N PHE A 293 20.59 -8.07 -18.55
CA PHE A 293 21.94 -7.98 -17.99
C PHE A 293 22.24 -9.19 -17.10
N LYS A 294 23.20 -10.03 -17.48
CA LYS A 294 23.44 -11.34 -16.83
C LYS A 294 24.42 -11.30 -15.66
N GLN A 295 25.28 -10.27 -15.57
CA GLN A 295 26.31 -10.15 -14.54
C GLN A 295 25.71 -9.57 -13.24
N LEU A 296 24.79 -10.29 -12.59
CA LEU A 296 24.02 -9.79 -11.43
C LEU A 296 24.92 -9.20 -10.33
N ASN A 297 26.09 -9.80 -10.10
CA ASN A 297 27.08 -9.36 -9.13
C ASN A 297 27.69 -7.97 -9.42
N LYS A 298 27.48 -7.40 -10.61
CA LYS A 298 27.84 -6.01 -10.92
C LYS A 298 26.74 -5.02 -10.59
N ILE A 299 25.49 -5.47 -10.46
CA ILE A 299 24.36 -4.60 -10.13
C ILE A 299 24.43 -4.27 -8.64
N ASN A 300 24.88 -3.06 -8.32
CA ASN A 300 25.19 -2.64 -6.96
C ASN A 300 24.67 -1.24 -6.62
N THR A 301 23.87 -0.64 -7.49
CA THR A 301 23.31 0.70 -7.31
C THR A 301 21.82 0.70 -7.59
N VAL A 302 21.06 1.34 -6.71
CA VAL A 302 19.67 1.71 -6.92
C VAL A 302 19.59 3.21 -7.16
N GLU A 303 18.86 3.61 -8.19
CA GLU A 303 18.58 5.00 -8.52
C GLU A 303 17.07 5.19 -8.64
N ILE A 304 16.53 6.23 -7.99
CA ILE A 304 15.10 6.52 -7.93
C ILE A 304 14.89 7.98 -8.32
N LEU A 305 13.92 8.21 -9.19
CA LEU A 305 13.69 9.47 -9.89
C LEU A 305 12.20 9.76 -10.05
N GLY A 306 11.84 11.04 -10.22
CA GLY A 306 10.51 11.46 -10.66
C GLY A 306 9.53 11.77 -9.54
N ASP A 307 8.25 11.55 -9.80
CA ASP A 307 7.16 12.20 -9.07
C ASP A 307 6.66 11.42 -7.85
N ILE A 308 7.57 11.08 -6.93
CA ILE A 308 7.24 10.45 -5.65
C ILE A 308 7.88 11.20 -4.47
N GLU A 309 7.34 10.98 -3.28
CA GLU A 309 8.02 11.20 -2.01
C GLU A 309 8.58 9.87 -1.55
N LEU A 310 9.90 9.75 -1.46
CA LEU A 310 10.57 8.53 -1.05
C LEU A 310 10.61 8.47 0.47
N LEU A 311 10.20 7.33 1.05
CA LEU A 311 10.04 7.17 2.49
C LEU A 311 11.04 6.18 3.09
N ASP A 312 11.41 5.14 2.33
CA ASP A 312 12.32 4.11 2.80
C ASP A 312 12.89 3.32 1.62
N VAL A 313 14.14 2.89 1.73
CA VAL A 313 14.79 1.96 0.80
C VAL A 313 15.61 0.95 1.60
N ARG A 314 15.28 -0.33 1.45
CA ARG A 314 15.96 -1.43 2.14
C ARG A 314 16.38 -2.50 1.15
N SER A 315 17.49 -3.17 1.44
CA SER A 315 17.96 -4.31 0.66
C SER A 315 18.50 -5.40 1.58
N TRP A 316 18.16 -6.65 1.33
CA TRP A 316 18.70 -7.82 2.02
C TRP A 316 18.78 -9.03 1.11
#